data_AF-A0A917H910-F1
#
_entry.id   AF-A0A917H910-F1
#
_cell.length_a   1.000
_cell.length_b   1.000
_cell.length_c   1.000
_cell.angle_alpha   90.00
_cell.angle_beta   90.00
_cell.angle_gamma   90.00
#
_symmetry.space_group_name_H-M   'P 1'
#
loop_
_entity.id
_entity.type
_entity.pdbx_description
1 polymer ?
#
loop_
_entity_poly.entity_id
_entity_poly.type
_entity_poly.pdbx_seq_one_letter_code
_entity_poly.pdbx_strand_id
1 'polypeptide(L)'
;MTTIATSESTGNDDFPPRSRPGTGTPVPAPAAPGSRLGPEGDFPEDLSELGMAALQVLHSRIIRQLDHDYLTDPAGPHPATIDRCSEVGAELDARDAA
;
A
#
# COMPACT_ATOMS: atom_id res chain seq x y z
N MET A 1 -8.81 60.23 6.20
CA MET A 1 -9.40 59.99 4.87
C MET A 1 -8.34 59.35 4.00
N THR A 2 -8.42 58.03 3.78
CA THR A 2 -7.74 57.35 2.66
C THR A 2 -8.54 56.09 2.36
N THR A 3 -9.30 56.12 1.26
CA THR A 3 -10.13 55.01 0.79
C THR A 3 -9.32 54.25 -0.26
N ILE A 4 -9.12 52.95 -0.06
CA ILE A 4 -8.37 52.09 -0.99
C ILE A 4 -9.35 51.55 -2.02
N ALA A 5 -9.10 51.83 -3.30
CA ALA A 5 -9.91 51.37 -4.43
C ALA A 5 -9.67 49.88 -4.71
N THR A 6 -10.75 49.10 -4.79
CA THR A 6 -10.73 47.72 -5.31
C THR A 6 -10.99 47.77 -6.80
N SER A 7 -9.96 47.46 -7.60
CA SER A 7 -10.10 47.26 -9.05
C SER A 7 -10.49 45.81 -9.32
N GLU A 8 -11.69 45.58 -9.83
CA GLU A 8 -12.17 44.28 -10.29
C GLU A 8 -11.58 43.96 -11.67
N SER A 9 -10.75 42.92 -11.73
CA SER A 9 -10.14 42.42 -12.96
C SER A 9 -11.07 41.41 -13.63
N THR A 10 -11.84 41.86 -14.63
CA THR A 10 -12.61 40.97 -15.51
C THR A 10 -11.69 40.47 -16.64
N GLY A 11 -11.15 39.27 -16.48
CA GLY A 11 -10.52 38.51 -17.55
C GLY A 11 -11.46 37.39 -17.99
N ASN A 12 -12.18 37.62 -19.09
CA ASN A 12 -12.92 36.56 -19.79
C ASN A 12 -11.91 35.70 -20.55
N ASP A 13 -11.45 34.61 -19.94
CA ASP A 13 -10.71 33.57 -20.66
C ASP A 13 -11.71 32.59 -21.31
N ASP A 14 -11.90 32.81 -22.61
CA ASP A 14 -12.58 31.94 -23.57
C ASP A 14 -11.82 30.62 -23.71
N PHE A 15 -12.09 29.68 -22.79
CA PHE A 15 -11.58 28.31 -22.89
C PHE A 15 -12.51 27.48 -23.79
N PRO A 16 -12.02 26.86 -24.88
CA PRO A 16 -12.83 25.95 -25.68
C PRO A 16 -13.25 24.73 -24.82
N PRO A 17 -14.44 24.15 -25.05
CA PRO A 17 -14.87 22.98 -24.29
C PRO A 17 -13.91 21.83 -24.58
N ARG A 18 -13.13 21.45 -23.56
CA ARG A 18 -12.33 20.23 -23.59
C ARG A 18 -13.28 19.07 -23.80
N SER A 19 -13.19 18.42 -24.96
CA SER A 19 -13.84 17.13 -25.23
C SER A 19 -13.59 16.21 -24.06
N ARG A 20 -14.65 15.87 -23.32
CA ARG A 20 -14.60 14.90 -22.24
C ARG A 20 -14.20 13.55 -22.87
N PRO A 21 -13.04 12.96 -22.52
CA PRO A 21 -12.84 11.56 -22.83
C PRO A 21 -13.94 10.79 -22.09
N GLY A 22 -14.56 9.86 -22.81
CA GLY A 22 -15.74 9.12 -22.36
C GLY A 22 -15.55 8.56 -20.95
N THR A 23 -16.67 8.46 -20.25
CA THR A 23 -16.85 7.62 -19.06
C THR A 23 -16.46 6.18 -19.41
N GLY A 24 -15.17 5.89 -19.43
CA GLY A 24 -14.67 4.59 -19.09
C GLY A 24 -14.97 4.44 -17.61
N THR A 25 -15.94 3.59 -17.29
CA THR A 25 -16.05 2.99 -15.96
C THR A 25 -14.63 2.67 -15.51
N PRO A 26 -14.16 3.14 -14.33
CA PRO A 26 -12.91 2.64 -13.81
C PRO A 26 -13.14 1.15 -13.62
N VAL A 27 -12.65 0.35 -14.57
CA VAL A 27 -12.37 -1.06 -14.32
C VAL A 27 -11.54 -1.03 -13.04
N PRO A 28 -11.99 -1.64 -11.94
CA PRO A 28 -11.15 -1.71 -10.75
C PRO A 28 -9.86 -2.37 -11.22
N ALA A 29 -8.80 -1.58 -11.30
CA ALA A 29 -7.47 -2.13 -11.45
C ALA A 29 -7.35 -3.18 -10.34
N PRO A 30 -6.89 -4.41 -10.62
CA PRO A 30 -6.62 -5.36 -9.55
C PRO A 30 -5.76 -4.60 -8.55
N ALA A 31 -6.25 -4.49 -7.30
CA ALA A 31 -5.60 -3.71 -6.27
C ALA A 31 -4.13 -4.12 -6.30
N ALA A 32 -3.24 -3.19 -6.70
CA ALA A 32 -1.81 -3.46 -6.68
C ALA A 32 -1.52 -4.05 -5.30
N PRO A 33 -0.83 -5.20 -5.20
CA PRO A 33 -0.66 -5.88 -3.93
C PRO A 33 -0.16 -4.85 -2.93
N GLY A 34 -0.98 -4.56 -1.93
CA GLY A 34 -0.71 -3.48 -1.00
C GLY A 34 0.70 -3.66 -0.42
N SER A 35 1.33 -2.56 -0.01
CA SER A 35 2.64 -2.61 0.66
C SER A 35 2.62 -3.41 1.97
N ARG A 36 1.45 -3.87 2.40
CA ARG A 36 1.17 -4.68 3.58
C ARG A 36 0.52 -6.01 3.18
N LEU A 37 0.64 -7.01 4.04
CA LEU A 37 -0.04 -8.29 3.89
C LEU A 37 -0.88 -8.57 5.15
N GLY A 38 -2.16 -8.18 5.09
CA GLY A 38 -3.10 -8.43 6.19
C GLY A 38 -3.40 -9.92 6.41
N PRO A 39 -4.11 -10.27 7.50
CA PRO A 39 -4.43 -11.66 7.83
C PRO A 39 -5.24 -12.36 6.72
N GLU A 40 -6.13 -11.64 6.05
CA GLU A 40 -6.92 -12.15 4.91
C GLU A 40 -6.14 -12.17 3.58
N GLY A 41 -4.90 -11.68 3.55
CA GLY A 41 -4.08 -11.64 2.35
C GLY A 41 -3.52 -13.02 1.99
N ASP A 42 -3.43 -13.30 0.68
CA ASP A 42 -2.84 -14.54 0.16
C ASP A 42 -1.42 -14.73 0.71
N PHE A 43 -1.19 -15.89 1.33
CA PHE A 43 0.10 -16.30 1.88
C PHE A 43 0.53 -17.62 1.24
N PRO A 44 1.77 -17.72 0.73
CA PRO A 44 2.25 -18.93 0.07
C PRO A 44 2.32 -20.11 1.05
N GLU A 45 1.88 -21.28 0.58
CA GLU A 45 1.91 -22.52 1.38
C GLU A 45 3.32 -23.09 1.56
N ASP A 46 4.22 -22.81 0.61
CA ASP A 46 5.61 -23.25 0.65
C ASP A 46 6.56 -22.06 0.46
N LEU A 47 7.35 -21.76 1.49
CA LEU A 47 8.35 -20.70 1.47
C LEU A 47 9.66 -21.12 0.80
N SER A 48 9.94 -22.43 0.74
CA SER A 48 11.17 -22.98 0.16
C SER A 48 11.22 -22.79 -1.36
N GLU A 49 10.06 -22.75 -2.01
CA GLU A 49 9.93 -22.51 -3.45
C GLU A 49 10.14 -21.02 -3.83
N LEU A 50 10.00 -20.09 -2.88
CA LEU A 50 10.24 -18.67 -3.14
C LEU A 50 11.73 -18.40 -3.27
N GLY A 51 12.14 -17.72 -4.34
CA GLY A 51 13.49 -17.17 -4.43
C GLY A 51 13.79 -16.16 -3.31
N MET A 52 15.06 -16.01 -2.93
CA MET A 52 15.49 -15.12 -1.82
C MET A 52 14.90 -13.71 -1.90
N ALA A 53 14.93 -13.08 -3.08
CA ALA A 53 14.37 -11.75 -3.27
C ALA A 53 12.86 -11.68 -2.99
N ALA A 54 12.11 -12.70 -3.41
CA ALA A 54 10.66 -12.77 -3.18
C ALA A 54 10.35 -12.98 -1.68
N LEU A 55 11.14 -13.80 -1.00
CA LEU A 55 11.03 -14.03 0.44
C LEU A 55 11.32 -12.75 1.24
N GLN A 56 12.33 -11.98 0.86
CA GLN A 56 12.64 -10.68 1.48
C GLN A 56 11.54 -9.63 1.25
N VAL A 57 10.93 -9.62 0.07
CA VAL A 57 9.76 -8.78 -0.22
C VAL A 57 8.56 -9.21 0.63
N LEU A 58 8.32 -10.51 0.75
CA LEU A 58 7.26 -11.06 1.60
C LEU A 58 7.46 -10.66 3.07
N HIS A 59 8.66 -10.86 3.60
CA HIS A 59 9.05 -10.43 4.94
C HIS A 59 8.79 -8.93 5.14
N SER A 60 9.24 -8.11 4.19
CA SER A 60 9.03 -6.66 4.21
C SER A 60 7.56 -6.23 4.23
N ARG A 61 6.65 -7.01 3.63
CA ARG A 61 5.19 -6.73 3.66
C ARG A 61 4.57 -7.13 5.00
N ILE A 62 5.04 -8.22 5.60
CA ILE A 62 4.59 -8.70 6.91
C ILE A 62 5.04 -7.74 8.01
N ILE A 63 6.29 -7.28 8.00
CA ILE A 63 6.77 -6.27 8.96
C ILE A 63 5.92 -5.00 8.91
N ARG A 64 5.61 -4.50 7.71
CA ARG A 64 4.72 -3.33 7.57
C ARG A 64 3.29 -3.60 8.07
N GLN A 65 2.82 -4.83 7.99
CA GLN A 65 1.53 -5.19 8.58
C GLN A 65 1.62 -5.22 10.11
N LEU A 66 2.68 -5.82 10.67
CA LEU A 66 2.90 -5.83 12.12
C LEU A 66 3.00 -4.41 12.68
N ASP A 67 3.80 -3.55 12.05
CA ASP A 67 3.93 -2.14 12.45
C ASP A 67 2.56 -1.45 12.46
N HIS A 68 1.76 -1.68 11.42
CA HIS A 68 0.41 -1.14 11.35
C HIS A 68 -0.46 -1.67 12.49
N ASP A 69 -0.48 -2.98 12.73
CA ASP A 69 -1.37 -3.58 13.72
C ASP A 69 -0.95 -3.17 15.14
N TYR A 70 0.34 -3.10 15.46
CA TYR A 70 0.83 -2.56 16.73
C TYR A 70 0.44 -1.09 16.95
N LEU A 71 0.42 -0.27 15.89
CA LEU A 71 0.13 1.16 15.99
C LEU A 71 -1.37 1.47 15.97
N THR A 72 -2.20 0.57 15.44
CA THR A 72 -3.62 0.85 15.17
C THR A 72 -4.58 -0.04 15.94
N ASP A 73 -4.16 -1.24 16.34
CA ASP A 73 -4.97 -2.16 17.13
C ASP A 73 -4.51 -2.15 18.60
N PRO A 74 -5.36 -1.71 19.55
CA PRO A 74 -5.03 -1.75 20.97
C PRO A 74 -4.87 -3.17 21.53
N ALA A 75 -5.38 -4.20 20.85
CA ALA A 75 -5.16 -5.61 21.20
C ALA A 75 -3.80 -6.13 20.71
N GLY A 76 -3.09 -5.37 19.87
CA GLY A 76 -1.83 -5.77 19.25
C GLY A 76 -2.03 -6.51 17.92
N PRO A 77 -0.95 -7.05 17.34
CA PRO A 77 -0.98 -7.69 16.03
C PRO A 77 -1.83 -8.95 16.00
N HIS A 78 -2.44 -9.18 14.83
CA HIS A 78 -3.23 -10.37 14.60
C HIS A 78 -2.34 -11.63 14.68
N PRO A 79 -2.77 -12.72 15.36
CA PRO A 79 -1.96 -13.93 15.54
C PRO A 79 -1.41 -14.51 14.22
N ALA A 80 -2.25 -14.60 13.19
CA ALA A 80 -1.82 -15.07 11.87
C ALA A 80 -0.69 -14.23 11.25
N THR A 81 -0.63 -12.91 11.51
CA THR A 81 0.46 -12.06 11.02
C THR A 81 1.76 -12.40 11.74
N ILE A 82 1.69 -12.72 13.04
CA ILE A 82 2.84 -13.13 13.85
C ILE A 82 3.37 -14.48 13.36
N ASP A 83 2.48 -15.47 13.19
CA ASP A 83 2.85 -16.82 12.73
C ASP A 83 3.58 -16.77 11.39
N ARG A 84 3.00 -16.06 10.41
CA ARG A 84 3.62 -15.84 9.09
C ARG A 84 4.99 -15.16 9.19
N CYS A 85 5.17 -14.23 10.13
CA CYS A 85 6.47 -13.57 10.35
C CYS A 85 7.51 -14.56 10.87
N SER A 86 7.12 -15.44 11.81
CA SER A 86 7.99 -16.48 12.35
C SER A 86 8.38 -17.51 11.28
N GLU A 87 7.44 -17.94 10.45
CA GLU A 87 7.71 -18.87 9.34
C GLU A 87 8.72 -18.28 8.33
N VAL A 88 8.51 -17.04 7.90
CA VAL A 88 9.43 -16.36 6.97
C VAL A 88 10.79 -16.11 7.60
N GLY A 89 10.86 -15.79 8.89
CA GLY A 89 12.12 -15.64 9.63
C GLY A 89 12.91 -16.95 9.67
N ALA A 90 12.26 -18.06 10.02
CA ALA A 90 12.89 -19.38 10.07
C ALA A 90 13.45 -19.79 8.70
N GLU A 91 12.73 -19.55 7.60
CA GLU A 91 13.21 -19.85 6.25
C GLU A 91 14.40 -18.96 5.85
N LEU A 92 14.40 -17.67 6.21
CA LEU A 92 15.54 -16.78 5.96
C LEU A 92 16.79 -17.25 6.71
N ASP A 93 16.64 -17.58 8.01
CA ASP A 93 17.73 -18.08 8.84
C ASP A 93 18.29 -19.41 8.29
N ALA A 94 17.42 -20.31 7.82
CA ALA A 94 17.82 -21.57 7.22
C ALA A 94 18.66 -21.37 5.95
N ARG A 95 18.34 -20.35 5.14
CA ARG A 95 19.10 -20.03 3.92
C ARG A 95 20.41 -19.31 4.19
N ASP A 96 20.44 -18.45 5.20
CA ASP A 96 21.68 -17.76 5.60
C ASP A 96 22.70 -18.73 6.23
N ALA A 97 22.23 -19.86 6.79
CA ALA A 97 23.07 -20.91 7.36
C ALA A 97 23.53 -22.00 6.36
N ALA A 98 23.01 -22.00 5.12
CA ALA A 98 23.29 -23.00 4.08
C ALA A 98 24.48 -22.65 3.19
#